data_AF-A0A232FHQ3-F1
#
_entry.id   AF-A0A232FHQ3-F1
#
_cell.length_a   1.000
_cell.length_b   1.000
_cell.length_c   1.000
_cell.angle_alpha   90.00
_cell.angle_beta   90.00
_cell.angle_gamma   90.00
#
_symmetry.space_group_name_H-M   'P 1'
#
loop_
_entity.id
_entity.type
_entity.pdbx_description
1 polymer ?
#
loop_
_entity_poly.entity_id
_entity_poly.type
_entity_poly.pdbx_seq_one_letter_code
_entity_poly.pdbx_strand_id
1 'polypeptide(L)'
;MYYQTKSGQIKICLNSKLHENSGKLDHPTFQKRQNRRVQHQLIETLIQNVISNGPAGLLHASILSKLLNRCIRVWSQNVLIEKFGKVDGKPLIDVEFKSRRSSHHLGHWTLKGGKNPVVQPFEAGLGPNDCLYDVVASQTGFTSAELRQRTAIEMYRNQRSIVKLIVARCSDAGDRSFWSFANWMLGGARYSGNSPTDAQRVLNASQYGQCHPEGRQGHPRGHASHPQASGSTESVENYSYSRWRSGFLSRDEQDLVCHYALITSSACDLMARLNNGQFKDDAHIGRHQLDYDPLPKAQIWSGGQPQGSPGDFYTVILVGKHFLNRYNDPSADIFILTFYPKV
;
A
#
# COMPACT_ATOMS: atom_id res chain seq x y z
N MET A 1 21.82 24.05 -5.98
CA MET A 1 22.37 24.68 -7.21
C MET A 1 22.20 23.64 -8.31
N TYR A 2 21.44 23.94 -9.37
CA TYR A 2 21.04 22.96 -10.38
C TYR A 2 21.97 23.01 -11.60
N TYR A 3 22.32 21.85 -12.16
CA TYR A 3 22.77 21.73 -13.55
C TYR A 3 22.07 20.55 -14.21
N GLN A 4 21.63 20.76 -15.44
CA GLN A 4 20.89 19.81 -16.26
C GLN A 4 21.89 18.95 -17.05
N THR A 5 21.88 17.63 -16.86
CA THR A 5 22.67 16.73 -17.70
C THR A 5 21.87 16.27 -18.92
N LYS A 6 22.56 15.99 -20.03
CA LYS A 6 22.00 15.63 -21.35
C LYS A 6 21.11 14.37 -21.38
N SER A 7 20.89 13.69 -20.25
CA SER A 7 20.04 12.49 -20.12
C SER A 7 18.69 12.73 -19.44
N GLY A 8 18.30 13.98 -19.14
CA GLY A 8 16.97 14.29 -18.61
C GLY A 8 16.69 13.85 -17.16
N GLN A 9 17.66 13.25 -16.46
CA GLN A 9 17.55 12.93 -15.04
C GLN A 9 18.07 14.09 -14.17
N ILE A 10 17.23 14.59 -13.25
CA ILE A 10 17.63 15.53 -12.22
C ILE A 10 18.17 14.73 -11.02
N LYS A 11 19.47 14.82 -10.75
CA LYS A 11 20.06 14.34 -9.48
C LYS A 11 19.93 15.43 -8.41
N ILE A 12 19.34 15.08 -7.27
CA ILE A 12 19.21 15.96 -6.09
C ILE A 12 20.35 15.64 -5.12
N CYS A 13 21.18 16.64 -4.81
CA CYS A 13 22.18 16.54 -3.74
C CYS A 13 21.55 17.05 -2.44
N LEU A 14 21.35 16.14 -1.48
CA LEU A 14 20.91 16.47 -0.12
C LEU A 14 22.14 16.80 0.73
N ASN A 15 22.25 18.05 1.20
CA ASN A 15 23.24 18.43 2.20
C ASN A 15 22.73 18.05 3.58
N SER A 16 23.22 16.93 4.13
CA SER A 16 23.05 16.57 5.53
C SER A 16 24.20 17.13 6.37
N LYS A 17 23.95 18.17 7.15
CA LYS A 17 24.77 18.48 8.33
C LYS A 17 23.87 18.43 9.56
N LEU A 18 23.97 17.33 10.30
CA LEU A 18 23.48 17.20 11.66
C LEU A 18 24.49 17.90 12.57
N HIS A 19 24.04 18.87 13.36
CA HIS A 19 24.70 19.24 14.60
C HIS A 19 23.67 19.04 15.71
N GLU A 20 23.95 18.06 16.56
CA GLU A 20 23.33 17.90 17.86
C GLU A 20 23.69 19.11 18.72
N ASN A 21 22.70 19.67 19.40
CA ASN A 21 22.92 20.36 20.65
C ASN A 21 21.66 20.25 21.50
N SER A 22 21.77 19.41 22.53
CA SER A 22 20.86 19.26 23.64
C SER A 22 20.85 20.51 24.51
N GLY A 23 19.71 21.19 24.60
CA GLY A 23 19.49 22.29 25.54
C GLY A 23 18.01 22.59 25.69
N LYS A 24 17.45 22.35 26.87
CA LYS A 24 16.08 22.69 27.28
C LYS A 24 15.81 24.19 27.08
N LEU A 25 14.92 24.56 26.16
CA LEU A 25 14.38 25.93 26.06
C LEU A 25 12.91 25.90 25.61
N ASP A 26 12.00 25.93 26.58
CA ASP A 26 10.56 26.19 26.41
C ASP A 26 10.31 27.67 26.06
N HIS A 27 10.74 28.08 24.86
CA HIS A 27 10.46 29.42 24.34
C HIS A 27 9.41 29.34 23.21
N PRO A 28 8.34 30.16 23.22
CA PRO A 28 7.27 30.12 22.19
C PRO A 28 7.78 30.30 20.75
N THR A 29 8.89 31.02 20.59
CA THR A 29 9.62 31.21 19.34
C THR A 29 10.38 29.95 18.88
N PHE A 30 10.86 29.13 19.81
CA PHE A 30 11.52 27.84 19.53
C PHE A 30 10.50 26.78 19.12
N GLN A 31 9.37 26.70 19.83
CA GLN A 31 8.23 25.83 19.45
C GLN A 31 7.67 26.20 18.06
N LYS A 32 7.52 27.50 17.75
CA LYS A 32 7.14 27.95 16.40
C LYS A 32 8.15 27.55 15.31
N ARG A 33 9.45 27.54 15.61
CA ARG A 33 10.51 27.12 14.68
C ARG A 33 10.54 25.60 14.48
N GLN A 34 10.36 24.81 15.55
CA GLN A 34 10.22 23.35 15.46
C GLN A 34 8.96 22.96 14.67
N ASN A 35 7.81 23.56 14.95
CA ASN A 35 6.56 23.30 14.22
C ASN A 35 6.68 23.60 12.72
N ARG A 36 7.39 24.67 12.33
CA ARG A 36 7.66 24.96 10.91
C ARG A 36 8.57 23.93 10.24
N ARG A 37 9.56 23.39 10.94
CA ARG A 37 10.44 22.33 10.41
C ARG A 37 9.67 21.02 10.20
N VAL A 38 8.85 20.65 11.17
CA VAL A 38 7.98 19.46 11.08
C VAL A 38 7.00 19.61 9.90
N GLN A 39 6.34 20.75 9.75
CA GLN A 39 5.45 21.03 8.62
C GLN A 39 6.15 20.94 7.26
N HIS A 40 7.41 21.39 7.17
CA HIS A 40 8.20 21.32 5.94
C HIS A 40 8.54 19.87 5.58
N GLN A 41 9.08 19.11 6.55
CA GLN A 41 9.38 17.68 6.35
C GLN A 41 8.13 16.89 5.94
N LEU A 42 6.99 17.19 6.54
CA LEU A 42 5.71 16.57 6.19
C LEU A 42 5.29 16.85 4.75
N ILE A 43 5.45 18.08 4.27
CA ILE A 43 5.16 18.40 2.86
C ILE A 43 6.13 17.70 1.93
N GLU A 44 7.41 17.63 2.27
CA GLU A 44 8.38 16.87 1.48
C GLU A 44 7.97 15.40 1.39
N THR A 45 7.52 14.78 2.48
CA THR A 45 6.96 13.42 2.46
C THR A 45 5.74 13.31 1.55
N LEU A 46 4.80 14.25 1.63
CA LEU A 46 3.61 14.24 0.77
C LEU A 46 3.98 14.40 -0.72
N ILE A 47 4.92 15.30 -1.03
CA ILE A 47 5.43 15.47 -2.40
C ILE A 47 6.09 14.19 -2.89
N GLN A 48 6.96 13.58 -2.08
CA GLN A 48 7.60 12.32 -2.45
C GLN A 48 6.58 11.21 -2.63
N ASN A 49 5.52 11.16 -1.81
CA ASN A 49 4.42 10.22 -2.03
C ASN A 49 3.76 10.45 -3.39
N VAL A 50 3.50 11.69 -3.83
CA VAL A 50 2.96 11.91 -5.19
C VAL A 50 3.93 11.43 -6.27
N ILE A 51 5.24 11.74 -6.13
CA ILE A 51 6.29 11.37 -7.09
C ILE A 51 6.48 9.85 -7.17
N SER A 52 6.38 9.15 -6.04
CA SER A 52 6.58 7.69 -5.93
C SER A 52 5.30 6.89 -6.17
N ASN A 53 4.30 7.45 -6.85
CA ASN A 53 3.02 6.79 -7.13
C ASN A 53 2.23 6.38 -5.86
N GLY A 54 2.38 7.15 -4.79
CA GLY A 54 1.59 7.03 -3.58
C GLY A 54 0.12 7.43 -3.81
N PRO A 55 -0.75 7.10 -2.84
CA PRO A 55 -2.19 7.30 -2.95
C PRO A 55 -2.61 8.77 -2.85
N ALA A 56 -3.70 9.09 -3.54
CA ALA A 56 -4.21 10.45 -3.64
C ALA A 56 -5.54 10.64 -2.88
N GLY A 57 -5.55 11.50 -1.86
CA GLY A 57 -6.76 11.91 -1.10
C GLY A 57 -7.33 13.29 -1.47
N LEU A 58 -8.17 13.87 -0.59
CA LEU A 58 -8.82 15.18 -0.80
C LEU A 58 -7.86 16.34 -1.09
N LEU A 59 -6.68 16.34 -0.46
CA LEU A 59 -5.64 17.34 -0.72
C LEU A 59 -5.33 17.43 -2.21
N HIS A 60 -5.15 16.28 -2.86
CA HIS A 60 -4.81 16.19 -4.29
C HIS A 60 -5.98 16.67 -5.16
N ALA A 61 -7.22 16.30 -4.82
CA ALA A 61 -8.40 16.82 -5.50
C ALA A 61 -8.51 18.36 -5.41
N SER A 62 -8.17 18.94 -4.26
CA SER A 62 -8.16 20.39 -4.09
C SER A 62 -7.10 21.09 -4.96
N ILE A 63 -5.93 20.46 -5.13
CA ILE A 63 -4.85 20.98 -5.96
C ILE A 63 -5.20 20.84 -7.43
N LEU A 64 -5.74 19.69 -7.84
CA LEU A 64 -6.19 19.43 -9.21
C LEU A 64 -7.27 20.44 -9.64
N SER A 65 -8.21 20.79 -8.76
CA SER A 65 -9.21 21.81 -9.07
C SER A 65 -8.58 23.17 -9.42
N LYS A 66 -7.52 23.57 -8.72
CA LYS A 66 -6.77 24.79 -9.02
C LYS A 66 -6.01 24.68 -10.33
N LEU A 67 -5.29 23.56 -10.53
CA LEU A 67 -4.49 23.30 -11.73
C LEU A 67 -5.33 23.31 -13.01
N LEU A 68 -6.52 22.72 -12.94
CA LEU A 68 -7.43 22.61 -14.07
C LEU A 68 -8.30 23.86 -14.24
N ASN A 69 -8.27 24.77 -13.25
CA ASN A 69 -9.20 25.88 -13.12
C ASN A 69 -10.64 25.44 -13.40
N ARG A 70 -11.06 24.37 -12.70
CA ARG A 70 -12.37 23.71 -12.84
C ARG A 70 -12.86 23.26 -11.47
N CYS A 71 -14.17 23.28 -11.29
CA CYS A 71 -14.78 22.75 -10.08
C CYS A 71 -14.72 21.22 -10.05
N ILE A 72 -14.14 20.66 -8.97
CA ILE A 72 -14.18 19.22 -8.67
C ILE A 72 -15.19 18.99 -7.56
N ARG A 73 -16.20 18.15 -7.84
CA ARG A 73 -17.20 17.70 -6.87
C ARG A 73 -16.83 16.30 -6.41
N VAL A 74 -16.68 16.14 -5.10
CA VAL A 74 -16.34 14.88 -4.47
C VAL A 74 -17.62 14.28 -3.89
N TRP A 75 -18.01 13.12 -4.41
CA TRP A 75 -19.21 12.40 -3.99
C TRP A 75 -18.84 11.18 -3.15
N SER A 76 -19.72 10.77 -2.25
CA SER A 76 -19.67 9.45 -1.61
C SER A 76 -21.08 8.96 -1.36
N GLN A 77 -21.42 7.75 -1.81
CA GLN A 77 -22.76 7.18 -1.65
C GLN A 77 -23.88 8.13 -2.13
N ASN A 78 -23.69 8.77 -3.29
CA ASN A 78 -24.57 9.80 -3.85
C ASN A 78 -24.70 11.11 -3.05
N VAL A 79 -23.98 11.26 -1.94
CA VAL A 79 -23.90 12.52 -1.18
C VAL A 79 -22.70 13.31 -1.67
N LEU A 80 -22.88 14.61 -1.92
CA LEU A 80 -21.76 15.51 -2.16
C LEU A 80 -21.05 15.77 -0.83
N ILE A 81 -19.82 15.28 -0.69
CA ILE A 81 -19.05 15.39 0.55
C ILE A 81 -18.14 16.62 0.56
N GLU A 82 -17.66 17.05 -0.60
CA GLU A 82 -16.79 18.22 -0.69
C GLU A 82 -16.84 18.82 -2.10
N LYS A 83 -16.53 20.11 -2.19
CA LYS A 83 -16.44 20.84 -3.45
C LYS A 83 -15.19 21.70 -3.47
N PHE A 84 -14.35 21.49 -4.48
CA PHE A 84 -13.16 22.31 -4.71
C PHE A 84 -13.36 23.19 -5.94
N GLY A 85 -12.87 24.43 -5.86
CA GLY A 85 -12.94 25.41 -6.95
C GLY A 85 -14.31 26.08 -7.11
N LYS A 86 -14.35 27.09 -8.00
CA LYS A 86 -15.57 27.84 -8.32
C LYS A 86 -16.26 27.21 -9.53
N VAL A 87 -17.58 27.39 -9.62
CA VAL A 87 -18.36 27.03 -10.80
C VAL A 87 -18.36 28.25 -11.72
N ASP A 88 -17.64 28.16 -12.82
CA ASP A 88 -17.32 29.27 -13.72
C ASP A 88 -17.62 28.94 -15.19
N GLY A 89 -18.75 28.24 -15.43
CA GLY A 89 -19.25 27.91 -16.77
C GLY A 89 -18.53 26.75 -17.46
N LYS A 90 -17.39 26.30 -16.93
CA LYS A 90 -16.71 25.08 -17.41
C LYS A 90 -17.42 23.80 -16.96
N PRO A 91 -17.28 22.69 -17.71
CA PRO A 91 -17.84 21.41 -17.29
C PRO A 91 -17.28 21.00 -15.92
N LEU A 92 -18.17 20.58 -15.03
CA LEU A 92 -17.80 20.07 -13.71
C LEU A 92 -17.02 18.77 -13.85
N ILE A 93 -16.17 18.48 -12.87
CA ILE A 93 -15.48 17.19 -12.75
C ILE A 93 -16.10 16.50 -11.55
N ASP A 94 -16.70 15.34 -11.79
CA ASP A 94 -17.29 14.51 -10.75
C ASP A 94 -16.37 13.35 -10.42
N VAL A 95 -15.95 13.27 -9.16
CA VAL A 95 -15.24 12.11 -8.63
C VAL A 95 -16.08 11.52 -7.52
N GLU A 96 -16.24 10.20 -7.51
CA GLU A 96 -16.94 9.50 -6.45
C GLU A 96 -15.97 8.64 -5.67
N PHE A 97 -15.90 8.91 -4.37
CA PHE A 97 -15.22 8.09 -3.40
C PHE A 97 -16.16 6.99 -2.88
N LYS A 98 -15.85 5.75 -3.23
CA LYS A 98 -16.53 4.58 -2.72
C LYS A 98 -15.77 4.03 -1.52
N SER A 99 -16.33 4.25 -0.32
CA SER A 99 -15.98 3.49 0.88
C SER A 99 -17.01 2.37 1.08
N ARG A 100 -16.54 1.16 1.43
CA ARG A 100 -17.42 -0.01 1.64
C ARG A 100 -18.02 -0.09 3.05
N ARG A 101 -17.59 0.72 4.04
CA ARG A 101 -18.14 0.77 5.42
C ARG A 101 -17.98 2.16 6.08
N SER A 102 -18.59 2.37 7.26
CA SER A 102 -18.64 3.64 8.03
C SER A 102 -17.30 4.30 8.38
N SER A 103 -16.16 3.69 8.04
CA SER A 103 -14.88 4.39 7.99
C SER A 103 -14.84 5.28 6.73
N HIS A 104 -15.12 6.58 6.91
CA HIS A 104 -15.16 7.56 5.81
C HIS A 104 -13.80 7.80 5.12
N HIS A 105 -12.73 7.09 5.52
CA HIS A 105 -11.36 7.46 5.19
C HIS A 105 -10.54 6.45 4.40
N LEU A 106 -11.14 5.39 3.86
CA LEU A 106 -10.43 4.32 3.14
C LEU A 106 -11.35 3.79 2.02
N GLY A 107 -10.85 3.67 0.77
CA GLY A 107 -11.70 3.39 -0.41
C GLY A 107 -11.08 3.74 -1.77
N HIS A 108 -11.92 3.78 -2.82
CA HIS A 108 -11.47 3.97 -4.22
C HIS A 108 -12.15 5.16 -4.91
N TRP A 109 -11.41 5.81 -5.79
CA TRP A 109 -11.93 6.87 -6.66
C TRP A 109 -12.51 6.28 -7.93
N THR A 110 -13.75 6.68 -8.23
CA THR A 110 -14.51 6.23 -9.40
C THR A 110 -15.17 7.43 -10.08
N LEU A 111 -15.67 7.23 -11.30
CA LEU A 111 -16.66 8.15 -11.87
C LEU A 111 -17.95 8.08 -11.04
N LYS A 112 -18.70 9.19 -11.03
CA LYS A 112 -20.00 9.23 -10.38
C LYS A 112 -20.91 8.09 -10.88
N GLY A 113 -21.50 7.36 -9.93
CA GLY A 113 -22.24 6.12 -10.19
C GLY A 113 -21.40 4.85 -10.03
N GLY A 114 -20.17 4.96 -9.51
CA GLY A 114 -19.30 3.81 -9.22
C GLY A 114 -18.66 3.16 -10.46
N LYS A 115 -18.60 3.86 -11.58
CA LYS A 115 -18.00 3.33 -12.82
C LYS A 115 -16.49 3.59 -12.83
N ASN A 116 -15.73 2.64 -13.35
CA ASN A 116 -14.32 2.88 -13.61
C ASN A 116 -14.16 3.70 -14.90
N PRO A 117 -13.18 4.62 -14.96
CA PRO A 117 -12.89 5.35 -16.19
C PRO A 117 -12.38 4.39 -17.27
N VAL A 118 -12.81 4.61 -18.51
CA VAL A 118 -12.23 3.92 -19.67
C VAL A 118 -10.98 4.69 -20.05
N VAL A 119 -9.81 4.20 -19.63
CA VAL A 119 -8.51 4.80 -19.97
C VAL A 119 -7.94 4.02 -21.15
N GLN A 120 -7.46 4.71 -22.19
CA GLN A 120 -6.89 4.02 -23.36
C GLN A 120 -5.63 3.23 -22.95
N PRO A 121 -5.39 2.03 -23.51
CA PRO A 121 -4.29 1.14 -23.08
C PRO A 121 -2.89 1.75 -23.15
N PHE A 122 -2.71 2.80 -23.95
CA PHE A 122 -1.44 3.50 -24.16
C PHE A 122 -1.34 4.84 -23.38
N GLU A 123 -2.44 5.29 -22.76
CA GLU A 123 -2.55 6.53 -21.99
C GLU A 123 -2.79 6.30 -20.49
N ALA A 124 -3.05 5.05 -20.10
CA ALA A 124 -3.04 4.63 -18.71
C ALA A 124 -1.64 4.88 -18.15
N GLY A 125 -1.50 5.91 -17.31
CA GLY A 125 -0.37 6.02 -16.41
C GLY A 125 -0.32 4.72 -15.61
N LEU A 126 0.60 3.83 -15.96
CA LEU A 126 0.85 2.54 -15.32
C LEU A 126 1.49 2.73 -13.92
N GLY A 127 1.06 3.75 -13.18
CA GLY A 127 1.49 4.03 -11.82
C GLY A 127 0.52 3.36 -10.83
N PRO A 128 1.02 2.67 -9.79
CA PRO A 128 0.14 2.25 -8.70
C PRO A 128 -0.59 3.46 -8.08
N ASN A 129 -1.82 3.27 -7.60
CA ASN A 129 -2.66 4.30 -6.97
C ASN A 129 -3.09 5.52 -7.83
N ASP A 130 -3.21 5.38 -9.16
CA ASP A 130 -3.62 6.48 -10.06
C ASP A 130 -5.12 6.76 -10.15
N CYS A 131 -5.97 6.01 -9.44
CA CYS A 131 -7.43 6.07 -9.60
C CYS A 131 -8.07 7.48 -9.52
N LEU A 132 -7.62 8.37 -8.63
CA LEU A 132 -8.10 9.76 -8.64
C LEU A 132 -7.73 10.47 -9.95
N TYR A 133 -6.48 10.32 -10.37
CA TYR A 133 -5.95 10.93 -11.58
C TYR A 133 -6.60 10.35 -12.83
N ASP A 134 -6.85 9.04 -12.89
CA ASP A 134 -7.55 8.39 -14.01
C ASP A 134 -8.98 8.90 -14.16
N VAL A 135 -9.72 9.02 -13.04
CA VAL A 135 -11.09 9.55 -13.06
C VAL A 135 -11.09 11.00 -13.54
N VAL A 136 -10.13 11.82 -13.10
CA VAL A 136 -10.03 13.22 -13.55
C VAL A 136 -9.55 13.32 -15.01
N ALA A 137 -8.60 12.47 -15.42
CA ALA A 137 -8.08 12.38 -16.78
C ALA A 137 -9.20 12.12 -17.79
N SER A 138 -10.06 11.13 -17.50
CA SER A 138 -11.20 10.76 -18.34
C SER A 138 -12.24 11.89 -18.55
N GLN A 139 -12.16 12.98 -17.78
CA GLN A 139 -13.07 14.13 -17.85
C GLN A 139 -12.40 15.43 -18.30
N THR A 140 -11.08 15.41 -18.58
CA THR A 140 -10.28 16.62 -18.77
C THR A 140 -9.38 16.60 -20.00
N GLY A 141 -9.18 15.44 -20.63
CA GLY A 141 -8.32 15.30 -21.81
C GLY A 141 -6.83 15.33 -21.49
N PHE A 142 -6.46 15.28 -20.20
CA PHE A 142 -5.09 15.02 -19.75
C PHE A 142 -4.91 13.54 -19.47
N THR A 143 -3.67 13.06 -19.49
CA THR A 143 -3.33 11.73 -18.97
C THR A 143 -3.19 11.75 -17.44
N SER A 144 -3.36 10.60 -16.78
CA SER A 144 -3.17 10.50 -15.33
C SER A 144 -1.74 10.82 -14.90
N ALA A 145 -0.75 10.40 -15.70
CA ALA A 145 0.66 10.72 -15.48
C ALA A 145 0.92 12.23 -15.52
N GLU A 146 0.35 12.96 -16.49
CA GLU A 146 0.48 14.43 -16.55
C GLU A 146 -0.17 15.11 -15.35
N LEU A 147 -1.36 14.67 -14.95
CA LEU A 147 -2.07 15.24 -13.80
C LEU A 147 -1.29 15.01 -12.50
N ARG A 148 -0.74 13.81 -12.30
CA ARG A 148 0.11 13.48 -11.14
C ARG A 148 1.39 14.32 -11.13
N GLN A 149 2.09 14.40 -12.26
CA GLN A 149 3.32 15.18 -12.38
C GLN A 149 3.06 16.67 -12.09
N ARG A 150 2.00 17.25 -12.67
CA ARG A 150 1.62 18.65 -12.43
C ARG A 150 1.23 18.86 -10.97
N THR A 151 0.56 17.90 -10.33
CA THR A 151 0.25 17.95 -8.91
C THR A 151 1.51 17.99 -8.06
N ALA A 152 2.51 17.14 -8.32
CA ALA A 152 3.78 17.15 -7.60
C ALA A 152 4.54 18.49 -7.77
N ILE A 153 4.59 19.02 -8.99
CA ILE A 153 5.22 20.32 -9.28
C ILE A 153 4.52 21.45 -8.53
N GLU A 154 3.19 21.46 -8.53
CA GLU A 154 2.39 22.46 -7.81
C GLU A 154 2.62 22.36 -6.30
N MET A 155 2.70 21.14 -5.77
CA MET A 155 3.02 20.92 -4.36
C MET A 155 4.40 21.44 -3.98
N TYR A 156 5.38 21.20 -4.82
CA TYR A 156 6.74 21.69 -4.63
C TYR A 156 6.85 23.22 -4.71
N ARG A 157 6.13 23.87 -5.63
CA ARG A 157 6.15 25.33 -5.80
C ARG A 157 5.39 26.07 -4.71
N ASN A 158 4.30 25.47 -4.21
CA ASN A 158 3.34 26.14 -3.34
C ASN A 158 3.24 25.54 -1.93
N GLN A 159 4.35 25.00 -1.42
CA GLN A 159 4.44 24.35 -0.09
C GLN A 159 3.79 25.17 1.02
N ARG A 160 4.10 26.48 1.12
CA ARG A 160 3.52 27.36 2.16
C ARG A 160 2.00 27.47 2.05
N SER A 161 1.48 27.57 0.84
CA SER A 161 0.04 27.65 0.58
C SER A 161 -0.65 26.33 0.91
N ILE A 162 0.04 25.20 0.72
CA ILE A 162 -0.44 23.87 1.12
C ILE A 162 -0.45 23.70 2.63
N VAL A 163 0.59 24.14 3.36
CA VAL A 163 0.54 24.18 4.83
C VAL A 163 -0.69 24.93 5.28
N LYS A 164 -0.90 26.15 4.75
CA LYS A 164 -2.05 26.99 5.13
C LYS A 164 -3.37 26.30 4.83
N LEU A 165 -3.48 25.63 3.68
CA LEU A 165 -4.68 24.90 3.29
C LEU A 165 -4.97 23.74 4.26
N ILE A 166 -3.96 22.93 4.58
CA ILE A 166 -4.11 21.80 5.51
C ILE A 166 -4.46 22.32 6.90
N VAL A 167 -3.73 23.31 7.41
CA VAL A 167 -3.96 23.90 8.74
C VAL A 167 -5.35 24.51 8.84
N ALA A 168 -5.80 25.29 7.85
CA ALA A 168 -7.14 25.87 7.86
C ALA A 168 -8.22 24.78 7.95
N ARG A 169 -8.09 23.71 7.16
CA ARG A 169 -9.04 22.60 7.15
C ARG A 169 -8.96 21.72 8.41
N CYS A 170 -7.81 21.64 9.08
CA CYS A 170 -7.68 20.95 10.38
C CYS A 170 -8.29 21.76 11.53
N SER A 171 -8.14 23.08 11.51
CA SER A 171 -8.71 23.98 12.53
C SER A 171 -10.24 24.00 12.50
N ASP A 172 -10.85 23.94 11.31
CA ASP A 172 -12.31 23.90 11.15
C ASP A 172 -12.94 22.56 11.57
N ALA A 173 -12.13 21.51 11.73
CA ALA A 173 -12.57 20.13 11.76
C ALA A 173 -12.61 19.47 13.16
N GLY A 174 -12.26 20.20 14.22
CA GLY A 174 -12.21 19.71 15.61
C GLY A 174 -11.17 18.61 15.80
N ASP A 175 -10.02 18.98 16.35
CA ASP A 175 -8.91 18.09 16.77
C ASP A 175 -8.54 16.93 15.82
N ARG A 176 -8.52 17.21 14.52
CA ARG A 176 -7.99 16.30 13.51
C ARG A 176 -6.58 16.72 13.13
N SER A 177 -5.61 15.88 13.49
CA SER A 177 -4.19 16.09 13.20
C SER A 177 -3.96 16.40 11.71
N PHE A 178 -2.89 17.13 11.41
CA PHE A 178 -2.44 17.54 10.05
C PHE A 178 -2.54 16.41 9.00
N TRP A 179 -2.39 15.16 9.44
CA TRP A 179 -2.47 13.95 8.62
C TRP A 179 -3.89 13.58 8.17
N SER A 180 -4.94 13.94 8.92
CA SER A 180 -6.30 13.48 8.66
C SER A 180 -6.86 14.00 7.33
N PHE A 181 -6.58 15.25 6.96
CA PHE A 181 -7.01 15.81 5.68
C PHE A 181 -6.14 15.31 4.51
N ALA A 182 -4.83 15.13 4.73
CA ALA A 182 -3.90 14.68 3.71
C ALA A 182 -4.06 13.19 3.37
N ASN A 183 -4.33 12.34 4.37
CA ASN A 183 -4.47 10.89 4.27
C ASN A 183 -5.92 10.42 4.28
N TRP A 184 -6.89 11.32 4.16
CA TRP A 184 -8.28 10.90 4.00
C TRP A 184 -8.34 10.11 2.67
N MET A 185 -8.60 8.78 2.72
CA MET A 185 -8.92 7.84 1.61
C MET A 185 -7.78 6.94 1.03
N LEU A 186 -7.30 5.93 1.79
CA LEU A 186 -6.22 4.94 1.42
C LEU A 186 -6.65 3.42 1.39
N GLY A 187 -5.82 2.49 0.84
CA GLY A 187 -6.10 1.03 0.60
C GLY A 187 -5.47 0.01 1.59
N GLY A 188 -5.79 -1.30 1.50
CA GLY A 188 -5.74 -2.24 2.65
C GLY A 188 -5.38 -3.74 2.47
N ALA A 189 -4.18 -4.09 2.92
CA ALA A 189 -3.64 -5.40 3.27
C ALA A 189 -3.06 -5.29 4.69
N ARG A 190 -3.48 -6.19 5.58
CA ARG A 190 -3.02 -6.22 6.98
C ARG A 190 -2.96 -7.65 7.52
N TYR A 191 -2.48 -7.80 8.74
CA TYR A 191 -2.70 -8.97 9.57
C TYR A 191 -2.93 -8.51 11.00
N SER A 192 -4.05 -8.94 11.60
CA SER A 192 -4.39 -8.62 13.00
C SER A 192 -4.71 -9.87 13.82
N GLY A 193 -4.19 -11.02 13.37
CA GLY A 193 -4.35 -12.29 14.07
C GLY A 193 -3.44 -12.37 15.30
N ASN A 194 -3.90 -13.08 16.32
CA ASN A 194 -3.19 -13.27 17.58
C ASN A 194 -2.81 -14.74 17.83
N SER A 195 -2.98 -15.60 16.81
CA SER A 195 -2.74 -17.03 16.93
C SER A 195 -2.36 -17.69 15.60
N PRO A 196 -1.73 -18.88 15.64
CA PRO A 196 -1.57 -19.76 14.49
C PRO A 196 -2.89 -20.04 13.77
N THR A 197 -4.00 -20.20 14.50
CA THR A 197 -5.33 -20.40 13.92
C THR A 197 -5.80 -19.19 13.09
N ASP A 198 -5.39 -17.97 13.42
CA ASP A 198 -5.70 -16.80 12.59
C ASP A 198 -4.87 -16.80 11.30
N ALA A 199 -3.59 -17.16 11.38
CA ALA A 199 -2.73 -17.32 10.21
C ALA A 199 -3.25 -18.45 9.29
N GLN A 200 -3.74 -19.55 9.87
CA GLN A 200 -4.41 -20.63 9.14
C GLN A 200 -5.55 -20.12 8.26
N ARG A 201 -6.40 -19.24 8.80
CA ARG A 201 -7.52 -18.66 8.04
C ARG A 201 -7.01 -17.83 6.86
N VAL A 202 -5.95 -17.03 7.03
CA VAL A 202 -5.34 -16.24 5.95
C VAL A 202 -4.73 -17.14 4.88
N LEU A 203 -3.99 -18.19 5.27
CA LEU A 203 -3.39 -19.16 4.36
C LEU A 203 -4.45 -19.92 3.56
N ASN A 204 -5.51 -20.40 4.23
CA ASN A 204 -6.62 -21.09 3.57
C ASN A 204 -7.41 -20.16 2.66
N ALA A 205 -7.71 -18.94 3.11
CA ALA A 205 -8.37 -17.94 2.28
C ALA A 205 -7.53 -17.63 1.03
N SER A 206 -6.20 -17.56 1.15
CA SER A 206 -5.31 -17.29 0.01
C SER A 206 -5.17 -18.50 -0.93
N GLN A 207 -5.22 -19.72 -0.39
CA GLN A 207 -5.21 -20.96 -1.17
C GLN A 207 -6.46 -21.10 -2.05
N TYR A 208 -7.63 -20.79 -1.50
CA TYR A 208 -8.91 -21.01 -2.17
C TYR A 208 -9.52 -19.75 -2.81
N GLY A 209 -9.08 -18.58 -2.36
CA GLY A 209 -9.48 -17.27 -2.87
C GLY A 209 -8.61 -16.79 -4.03
N GLN A 210 -8.94 -15.63 -4.56
CA GLN A 210 -8.27 -15.04 -5.73
C GLN A 210 -7.47 -13.80 -5.33
N CYS A 211 -6.32 -13.57 -5.95
CA CYS A 211 -5.53 -12.35 -5.77
C CYS A 211 -5.93 -11.25 -6.75
N HIS A 212 -5.68 -10.01 -6.34
CA HIS A 212 -5.66 -8.85 -7.22
C HIS A 212 -4.27 -8.68 -7.87
N PRO A 213 -4.18 -8.19 -9.12
CA PRO A 213 -5.28 -7.96 -10.09
C PRO A 213 -5.68 -9.18 -10.93
N GLU A 214 -4.87 -10.25 -10.95
CA GLU A 214 -4.95 -11.30 -11.98
C GLU A 214 -6.03 -12.35 -11.72
N GLY A 215 -6.69 -12.32 -10.56
CA GLY A 215 -7.75 -13.25 -10.20
C GLY A 215 -7.27 -14.69 -9.97
N ARG A 216 -5.98 -14.89 -9.70
CA ARG A 216 -5.37 -16.22 -9.53
C ARG A 216 -5.35 -16.67 -8.07
N GLN A 217 -5.47 -17.98 -7.85
CA GLN A 217 -5.26 -18.58 -6.54
C GLN A 217 -3.80 -18.51 -6.10
N GLY A 218 -3.59 -18.52 -4.79
CA GLY A 218 -2.29 -18.71 -4.19
C GLY A 218 -1.92 -20.18 -4.19
N HIS A 219 -0.73 -20.47 -3.71
CA HIS A 219 -0.32 -21.84 -3.39
C HIS A 219 0.49 -21.89 -2.08
N PRO A 220 0.10 -21.18 -1.00
CA PRO A 220 0.82 -21.29 0.25
C PRO A 220 0.76 -22.71 0.82
N ARG A 221 -0.36 -23.45 0.67
CA ARG A 221 -0.47 -24.82 1.20
C ARG A 221 0.38 -25.85 0.47
N GLY A 222 0.86 -25.52 -0.73
CA GLY A 222 1.83 -26.34 -1.47
C GLY A 222 3.20 -26.43 -0.81
N HIS A 223 3.40 -25.78 0.34
CA HIS A 223 4.64 -25.77 1.11
C HIS A 223 4.47 -26.31 2.53
N ALA A 224 3.42 -27.13 2.75
CA ALA A 224 3.22 -27.89 3.98
C ALA A 224 2.82 -29.33 3.64
N SER A 225 3.33 -30.30 4.39
CA SER A 225 2.88 -31.68 4.25
C SER A 225 1.41 -31.82 4.65
N HIS A 226 0.64 -32.45 3.76
CA HIS A 226 -0.74 -32.84 4.00
C HIS A 226 -1.07 -34.05 3.13
N PRO A 227 -0.72 -35.28 3.57
CA PRO A 227 -0.78 -36.47 2.72
C PRO A 227 -2.18 -36.82 2.19
N GLN A 228 -3.23 -36.34 2.84
CA GLN A 228 -4.63 -36.56 2.45
C GLN A 228 -5.15 -35.50 1.45
N ALA A 229 -4.33 -34.53 1.05
CA ALA A 229 -4.73 -33.51 0.09
C ALA A 229 -4.81 -34.09 -1.32
N SER A 230 -5.85 -33.72 -2.08
CA SER A 230 -6.04 -34.13 -3.47
C SER A 230 -5.62 -33.07 -4.48
N GLY A 231 -5.60 -31.80 -4.11
CA GLY A 231 -5.25 -30.71 -5.01
C GLY A 231 -3.74 -30.61 -5.29
N SER A 232 -3.40 -30.23 -6.53
CA SER A 232 -2.02 -30.15 -7.01
C SER A 232 -1.13 -29.14 -6.29
N THR A 233 -1.73 -28.19 -5.56
CA THR A 233 -1.02 -27.16 -4.77
C THR A 233 -1.47 -27.16 -3.31
N GLU A 234 -2.18 -28.19 -2.85
CA GLU A 234 -2.74 -28.24 -1.48
C GLU A 234 -1.82 -28.89 -0.46
N SER A 235 -0.73 -29.49 -0.92
CA SER A 235 0.31 -30.12 -0.10
C SER A 235 1.67 -30.07 -0.80
N VAL A 236 2.76 -30.18 -0.04
CA VAL A 236 4.12 -30.19 -0.59
C VAL A 236 4.41 -31.47 -1.38
N GLU A 237 3.80 -32.60 -0.99
CA GLU A 237 3.81 -33.86 -1.73
C GLU A 237 3.33 -33.61 -3.16
N ASN A 238 2.11 -33.10 -3.31
CA ASN A 238 1.51 -32.88 -4.62
C ASN A 238 2.22 -31.77 -5.40
N TYR A 239 2.60 -30.68 -4.73
CA TYR A 239 3.16 -29.52 -5.41
C TYR A 239 4.59 -29.76 -5.94
N SER A 240 5.31 -30.71 -5.34
CA SER A 240 6.68 -31.06 -5.70
C SER A 240 6.82 -31.89 -6.99
N TYR A 241 5.73 -32.42 -7.55
CA TYR A 241 5.77 -33.13 -8.84
C TYR A 241 6.20 -32.24 -10.01
N SER A 242 5.93 -30.93 -9.93
CA SER A 242 6.30 -29.97 -10.98
C SER A 242 7.77 -29.54 -10.95
N ARG A 243 8.36 -29.50 -9.75
CA ARG A 243 9.76 -29.14 -9.44
C ARG A 243 9.95 -29.38 -7.95
N TRP A 244 11.20 -29.56 -7.50
CA TRP A 244 11.49 -29.65 -6.08
C TRP A 244 10.93 -28.45 -5.28
N ARG A 245 10.52 -28.70 -4.03
CA ARG A 245 9.96 -27.71 -3.10
C ARG A 245 10.58 -27.88 -1.73
N SER A 246 10.72 -26.80 -1.00
CA SER A 246 10.86 -26.85 0.45
C SER A 246 9.48 -26.72 1.10
N GLY A 247 9.28 -27.38 2.24
CA GLY A 247 8.04 -27.29 3.00
C GLY A 247 8.19 -27.63 4.47
N PHE A 248 7.17 -27.25 5.23
CA PHE A 248 6.98 -27.64 6.64
C PHE A 248 6.47 -29.09 6.72
N LEU A 249 6.71 -29.77 7.84
CA LEU A 249 6.34 -31.18 8.02
C LEU A 249 4.84 -31.35 8.35
N SER A 250 4.12 -30.26 8.60
CA SER A 250 2.65 -30.26 8.71
C SER A 250 2.07 -28.87 8.40
N ARG A 251 0.74 -28.83 8.20
CA ARG A 251 -0.01 -27.55 8.12
C ARG A 251 0.02 -26.76 9.42
N ASP A 252 -0.02 -27.44 10.57
CA ASP A 252 -0.01 -26.78 11.89
C ASP A 252 1.33 -26.06 12.13
N GLU A 253 2.45 -26.67 11.71
CA GLU A 253 3.75 -26.01 11.73
C GLU A 253 3.81 -24.81 10.78
N GLN A 254 3.22 -24.92 9.59
CA GLN A 254 3.12 -23.78 8.66
C GLN A 254 2.30 -22.64 9.27
N ASP A 255 1.16 -22.95 9.89
CA ASP A 255 0.26 -21.99 10.51
C ASP A 255 0.98 -21.25 11.66
N LEU A 256 1.71 -21.99 12.49
CA LEU A 256 2.53 -21.47 13.57
C LEU A 256 3.61 -20.50 13.04
N VAL A 257 4.43 -20.95 12.09
CA VAL A 257 5.54 -20.16 11.55
C VAL A 257 5.01 -18.94 10.77
N CYS A 258 3.87 -19.07 10.09
CA CYS A 258 3.22 -17.96 9.39
C CYS A 258 2.72 -16.88 10.35
N HIS A 259 2.14 -17.26 11.50
CA HIS A 259 1.74 -16.30 12.53
C HIS A 259 2.92 -15.45 13.00
N TYR A 260 4.01 -16.10 13.42
CA TYR A 260 5.21 -15.40 13.89
C TYR A 260 5.88 -14.59 12.78
N ALA A 261 5.81 -15.03 11.53
CA ALA A 261 6.31 -14.28 10.39
C ALA A 261 5.50 -13.00 10.12
N LEU A 262 4.16 -13.08 10.14
CA LEU A 262 3.26 -11.99 9.80
C LEU A 262 3.29 -10.82 10.80
N ILE A 263 3.73 -11.06 12.04
CA ILE A 263 3.87 -10.02 13.08
C ILE A 263 5.27 -9.38 13.11
N THR A 264 6.20 -9.81 12.26
CA THR A 264 7.54 -9.20 12.17
C THR A 264 7.49 -7.83 11.50
N SER A 265 8.48 -6.97 11.81
CA SER A 265 8.67 -5.70 11.11
C SER A 265 8.82 -5.86 9.60
N SER A 266 9.48 -6.93 9.14
CA SER A 266 9.62 -7.21 7.70
C SER A 266 8.28 -7.50 7.01
N ALA A 267 7.36 -8.20 7.67
CA ALA A 267 6.01 -8.42 7.14
C ALA A 267 5.17 -7.14 7.21
N CYS A 268 5.31 -6.34 8.27
CA CYS A 268 4.70 -5.01 8.37
C CYS A 268 5.14 -4.08 7.23
N ASP A 269 6.43 -4.05 6.91
CA ASP A 269 6.96 -3.24 5.81
C ASP A 269 6.43 -3.72 4.45
N LEU A 270 6.34 -5.04 4.23
CA LEU A 270 5.72 -5.61 3.04
C LEU A 270 4.26 -5.18 2.91
N MET A 271 3.46 -5.32 3.97
CA MET A 271 2.05 -4.92 3.96
C MET A 271 1.91 -3.42 3.72
N ALA A 272 2.80 -2.61 4.29
CA ALA A 272 2.86 -1.18 4.01
C ALA A 272 3.16 -0.89 2.52
N ARG A 273 4.10 -1.61 1.90
CA ARG A 273 4.41 -1.46 0.47
C ARG A 273 3.25 -1.90 -0.43
N LEU A 274 2.52 -2.96 -0.06
CA LEU A 274 1.26 -3.35 -0.71
C LEU A 274 0.19 -2.27 -0.57
N ASN A 275 0.04 -1.67 0.62
CA ASN A 275 -0.91 -0.59 0.90
C ASN A 275 -0.53 0.73 0.22
N ASN A 276 0.77 0.89 -0.07
CA ASN A 276 1.31 1.96 -0.88
C ASN A 276 1.27 1.62 -2.37
N GLY A 277 0.51 0.60 -2.77
CA GLY A 277 0.12 0.32 -4.15
C GLY A 277 0.94 -0.75 -4.87
N GLN A 278 1.89 -1.42 -4.22
CA GLN A 278 2.51 -2.58 -4.85
C GLN A 278 1.47 -3.71 -5.06
N PHE A 279 1.45 -4.29 -6.26
CA PHE A 279 0.56 -5.41 -6.59
C PHE A 279 1.04 -6.74 -6.00
N LYS A 280 2.36 -6.87 -5.83
CA LYS A 280 3.04 -8.05 -5.30
C LYS A 280 4.36 -7.61 -4.68
N ASP A 281 4.70 -8.21 -3.56
CA ASP A 281 5.96 -7.98 -2.88
C ASP A 281 6.36 -9.20 -2.06
N ASP A 282 7.61 -9.26 -1.62
CA ASP A 282 8.11 -10.37 -0.80
C ASP A 282 8.97 -9.91 0.39
N ALA A 283 8.92 -10.72 1.44
CA ALA A 283 9.65 -10.52 2.68
C ALA A 283 10.47 -11.78 2.98
N HIS A 284 11.75 -11.58 3.23
CA HIS A 284 12.70 -12.61 3.63
C HIS A 284 12.91 -12.50 5.14
N ILE A 285 12.22 -13.34 5.90
CA ILE A 285 12.20 -13.25 7.37
C ILE A 285 13.15 -14.31 7.92
N GLY A 286 14.26 -13.86 8.51
CA GLY A 286 15.26 -14.77 9.08
C GLY A 286 14.72 -15.52 10.30
N ARG A 287 15.22 -16.73 10.54
CA ARG A 287 14.84 -17.57 11.71
C ARG A 287 14.93 -16.80 13.04
N HIS A 288 15.94 -15.95 13.19
CA HIS A 288 16.16 -15.10 14.38
C HIS A 288 15.11 -13.99 14.59
N GLN A 289 14.27 -13.70 13.60
CA GLN A 289 13.21 -12.69 13.70
C GLN A 289 11.88 -13.29 14.16
N LEU A 290 11.77 -14.62 14.24
CA LEU A 290 10.57 -15.31 14.67
C LEU A 290 10.63 -15.50 16.19
N ASP A 291 9.70 -14.86 16.91
CA ASP A 291 9.63 -14.89 18.37
C ASP A 291 8.98 -16.19 18.90
N TYR A 292 9.60 -17.33 18.59
CA TYR A 292 9.16 -18.66 19.02
C TYR A 292 10.35 -19.62 19.09
N ASP A 293 10.36 -20.52 20.07
CA ASP A 293 11.39 -21.56 20.22
C ASP A 293 10.82 -22.78 20.96
N PRO A 294 11.07 -24.03 20.53
CA PRO A 294 11.79 -24.43 19.31
C PRO A 294 10.98 -24.18 18.04
N LEU A 295 11.60 -23.53 17.05
CA LEU A 295 11.00 -23.43 15.71
C LEU A 295 11.00 -24.80 15.00
N PRO A 296 9.92 -25.13 14.25
CA PRO A 296 9.82 -26.37 13.48
C PRO A 296 11.00 -26.60 12.53
N LYS A 297 11.14 -27.87 12.12
CA LYS A 297 12.05 -28.27 11.05
C LYS A 297 11.36 -28.09 9.68
N ALA A 298 12.15 -28.11 8.63
CA ALA A 298 11.68 -28.10 7.25
C ALA A 298 12.44 -29.15 6.44
N GLN A 299 11.91 -29.48 5.26
CA GLN A 299 12.48 -30.51 4.41
C GLN A 299 12.30 -30.16 2.92
N ILE A 300 13.18 -30.68 2.09
CA ILE A 300 13.05 -30.63 0.63
C ILE A 300 12.23 -31.83 0.17
N TRP A 301 11.39 -31.62 -0.85
CA TRP A 301 10.50 -32.60 -1.45
C TRP A 301 10.67 -32.55 -2.97
N SER A 302 10.63 -33.71 -3.63
CA SER A 302 10.71 -33.83 -5.08
C SER A 302 9.91 -35.04 -5.55
N GLY A 303 9.06 -34.86 -6.56
CA GLY A 303 8.25 -35.97 -7.10
C GLY A 303 7.34 -36.65 -6.07
N GLY A 304 6.81 -35.89 -5.10
CA GLY A 304 5.98 -36.41 -4.02
C GLY A 304 6.74 -36.99 -2.84
N GLN A 305 8.07 -37.05 -2.88
CA GLN A 305 8.86 -37.74 -1.87
C GLN A 305 9.78 -36.78 -1.09
N PRO A 306 9.92 -36.96 0.23
CA PRO A 306 10.86 -36.19 1.04
C PRO A 306 12.30 -36.53 0.65
N GLN A 307 13.18 -35.53 0.75
CA GLN A 307 14.60 -35.63 0.41
C GLN A 307 15.43 -35.39 1.67
N GLY A 308 16.26 -36.37 2.04
CA GLY A 308 17.08 -36.32 3.25
C GLY A 308 16.27 -36.31 4.54
N SER A 309 16.91 -36.00 5.67
CA SER A 309 16.23 -35.83 6.97
C SER A 309 15.74 -34.38 7.16
N PRO A 310 14.67 -34.13 7.93
CA PRO A 310 14.26 -32.77 8.28
C PRO A 310 15.38 -31.98 8.97
N GLY A 311 15.55 -30.71 8.58
CA GLY A 311 16.60 -29.81 9.05
C GLY A 311 16.07 -28.45 9.49
N ASP A 312 16.94 -27.62 10.05
CA ASP A 312 16.58 -26.24 10.39
C ASP A 312 16.47 -25.38 9.13
N PHE A 313 15.42 -24.57 9.04
CA PHE A 313 15.35 -23.51 8.03
C PHE A 313 16.05 -22.25 8.56
N TYR A 314 16.74 -21.50 7.70
CA TYR A 314 17.41 -20.25 8.08
C TYR A 314 16.56 -19.00 7.79
N THR A 315 15.61 -19.09 6.85
CA THR A 315 14.73 -18.00 6.43
C THR A 315 13.38 -18.55 6.00
N VAL A 316 12.30 -17.79 6.19
CA VAL A 316 11.01 -18.00 5.50
C VAL A 316 10.76 -16.89 4.49
N ILE A 317 10.21 -17.27 3.33
CA ILE A 317 9.84 -16.35 2.26
C ILE A 317 8.33 -16.19 2.28
N LEU A 318 7.86 -14.97 2.50
CA LEU A 318 6.46 -14.56 2.39
C LEU A 318 6.30 -13.74 1.13
N VAL A 319 5.46 -14.19 0.19
CA VAL A 319 5.08 -13.39 -0.98
C VAL A 319 3.64 -12.93 -0.82
N GLY A 320 3.45 -11.62 -0.70
CA GLY A 320 2.17 -11.00 -0.42
C GLY A 320 1.56 -10.28 -1.62
N LYS A 321 0.23 -10.22 -1.62
CA LYS A 321 -0.62 -9.45 -2.52
C LYS A 321 -1.86 -8.97 -1.77
N HIS A 322 -2.80 -8.38 -2.50
CA HIS A 322 -4.16 -8.13 -2.05
C HIS A 322 -5.11 -9.25 -2.51
N PHE A 323 -6.17 -9.50 -1.74
CA PHE A 323 -7.30 -10.29 -2.22
C PHE A 323 -8.01 -9.57 -3.37
N LEU A 324 -8.54 -10.34 -4.33
CA LEU A 324 -9.30 -9.82 -5.46
C LEU A 324 -10.46 -8.97 -4.96
N ASN A 325 -10.62 -7.77 -5.52
CA ASN A 325 -11.63 -6.79 -5.12
C ASN A 325 -11.59 -6.36 -3.64
N ARG A 326 -10.49 -6.64 -2.93
CA ARG A 326 -10.26 -6.23 -1.53
C ARG A 326 -8.96 -5.45 -1.33
N TYR A 327 -8.27 -5.08 -2.40
CA TYR A 327 -7.06 -4.24 -2.36
C TYR A 327 -7.26 -2.86 -1.73
N ASN A 328 -8.52 -2.40 -1.63
CA ASN A 328 -8.89 -1.16 -0.95
C ASN A 328 -9.62 -1.39 0.38
N ASP A 329 -9.63 -2.62 0.90
CA ASP A 329 -10.32 -2.98 2.13
C ASP A 329 -9.32 -2.97 3.31
N PRO A 330 -9.30 -1.93 4.15
CA PRO A 330 -8.36 -1.84 5.27
C PRO A 330 -8.58 -2.91 6.34
N SER A 331 -9.71 -3.62 6.26
CA SER A 331 -10.00 -4.75 7.11
C SER A 331 -9.61 -6.10 6.51
N ALA A 332 -9.28 -6.13 5.22
CA ALA A 332 -8.88 -7.34 4.54
C ALA A 332 -7.49 -7.76 4.96
N ASP A 333 -7.36 -9.05 5.23
CA ASP A 333 -6.06 -9.64 5.44
C ASP A 333 -5.24 -9.57 4.15
N ILE A 334 -3.92 -9.60 4.32
CA ILE A 334 -2.98 -9.84 3.22
C ILE A 334 -3.35 -11.13 2.49
N PHE A 335 -3.27 -11.11 1.16
CA PHE A 335 -3.30 -12.34 0.36
C PHE A 335 -1.89 -12.93 0.30
N ILE A 336 -1.73 -14.17 0.72
CA ILE A 336 -0.46 -14.89 0.67
C ILE A 336 -0.39 -15.69 -0.62
N LEU A 337 0.37 -15.20 -1.60
CA LEU A 337 0.59 -15.91 -2.85
C LEU A 337 1.37 -17.20 -2.60
N THR A 338 2.43 -17.11 -1.81
CA THR A 338 3.18 -18.28 -1.34
C THR A 338 3.89 -18.00 -0.02
N PHE A 339 4.12 -19.04 0.76
CA PHE A 339 4.83 -18.98 2.03
C PHE A 339 5.63 -20.27 2.26
N TYR A 340 6.96 -20.18 2.29
CA TYR A 340 7.81 -21.37 2.34
C TYR A 340 9.13 -21.17 3.10
N PRO A 341 9.66 -22.23 3.75
CA PRO A 341 10.96 -22.18 4.40
C PRO A 341 12.10 -22.34 3.40
N LYS A 342 13.25 -21.73 3.66
CA LYS A 342 14.51 -22.05 3.00
C LYS A 342 15.38 -22.86 3.96
N VAL A 343 15.66 -24.09 3.54
CA VAL A 343 16.48 -25.10 4.23
C VAL A 343 17.88 -25.11 3.69
#